data_AF-A0A957SMX1-F1
#
_entry.id   AF-A0A957SMX1-F1
#
_cell.length_a   1.000
_cell.length_b   1.000
_cell.length_c   1.000
_cell.angle_alpha   90.00
_cell.angle_beta   90.00
_cell.angle_gamma   90.00
#
_symmetry.space_group_name_H-M   'P 1'
#
loop_
_entity.id
_entity.type
_entity.pdbx_description
1 polymer ?
#
loop_
_entity_poly.entity_id
_entity_poly.type
_entity_poly.pdbx_seq_one_letter_code
_entity_poly.pdbx_strand_id
1 'polypeptide(L)'
;ESFPVFNLLVDEGRYYGFPVHTVPGFKIGKYHHLEERGHPDALRRDVVAEDEEILRECVARYFPAAAGPVMTLKSCMFTNAPDGHFIIDLHPEHPQVSYASACSGHGFKFGSVIGEILADLAQYRQTRHNIDLFTHARFQGQSAHGFSGEHGALTPIYETAVRKHAKREQHMSASPVRRTSHSHTEIHGAPYYEQQTSRTYGEQPSEQRMRQQAETIRSVW
;
A
#
# COMPACT_ATOMS: atom_id res chain seq x y z
N GLU A 1 -7.00 13.34 -28.55
CA GLU A 1 -7.53 13.80 -27.24
C GLU A 1 -7.16 12.80 -26.16
N SER A 2 -6.96 13.26 -24.93
CA SER A 2 -6.63 12.40 -23.78
C SER A 2 -7.81 12.34 -22.83
N PHE A 3 -8.44 11.17 -22.70
CA PHE A 3 -9.49 10.93 -21.72
C PHE A 3 -8.87 10.79 -20.31
N PRO A 4 -9.34 11.54 -19.28
CA PRO A 4 -8.68 11.57 -17.98
C PRO A 4 -9.12 10.44 -17.03
N VAL A 5 -8.37 10.25 -15.95
CA VAL A 5 -8.88 9.59 -14.73
C VAL A 5 -9.93 10.50 -14.11
N PHE A 6 -11.04 9.95 -13.63
CA PHE A 6 -12.14 10.75 -13.10
C PHE A 6 -12.74 10.18 -11.80
N ASN A 7 -13.31 11.08 -11.01
CA ASN A 7 -14.34 10.81 -10.02
C ASN A 7 -15.59 11.55 -10.48
N LEU A 8 -16.72 10.87 -10.51
CA LEU A 8 -17.99 11.40 -10.99
C LEU A 8 -19.03 11.30 -9.87
N LEU A 9 -19.71 12.40 -9.58
CA LEU A 9 -20.86 12.42 -8.68
C LEU A 9 -22.08 12.89 -9.48
N VAL A 10 -23.07 12.02 -9.58
CA VAL A 10 -24.30 12.18 -10.36
C VAL A 10 -25.47 11.60 -9.59
N ASP A 11 -26.70 11.77 -10.08
CA ASP A 11 -27.92 11.36 -9.38
C ASP A 11 -27.95 9.85 -9.07
N GLU A 12 -27.34 9.03 -9.92
CA GLU A 12 -27.24 7.57 -9.75
C GLU A 12 -26.17 7.14 -8.73
N GLY A 13 -25.39 8.11 -8.23
CA GLY A 13 -24.38 7.93 -7.19
C GLY A 13 -22.98 8.35 -7.60
N ARG A 14 -21.99 7.82 -6.86
CA ARG A 14 -20.58 8.14 -7.06
C ARG A 14 -19.88 7.05 -7.86
N TYR A 15 -19.19 7.45 -8.91
CA TYR A 15 -18.40 6.60 -9.79
C TYR A 15 -16.94 7.08 -9.86
N TYR A 16 -16.07 6.19 -10.30
CA TYR A 16 -14.70 6.52 -10.68
C TYR A 16 -14.33 5.75 -11.94
N GLY A 17 -13.35 6.25 -12.67
CA GLY A 17 -12.88 5.57 -13.87
C GLY A 17 -11.48 5.92 -14.29
N PHE A 18 -10.95 5.05 -15.14
CA PHE A 18 -9.62 5.13 -15.70
C PHE A 18 -9.70 5.04 -17.22
N PRO A 19 -8.88 5.81 -17.94
CA PRO A 19 -8.82 5.72 -19.39
C PRO A 19 -8.17 4.41 -19.82
N VAL A 20 -8.19 4.18 -21.13
CA VAL A 20 -7.47 3.07 -21.78
C VAL A 20 -5.98 3.15 -21.39
N HIS A 21 -5.47 2.08 -20.80
CA HIS A 21 -4.06 1.94 -20.48
C HIS A 21 -3.62 0.49 -20.68
N THR A 22 -2.79 0.22 -21.69
CA THR A 22 -2.25 -1.10 -22.07
C THR A 22 -3.25 -2.18 -22.50
N VAL A 23 -4.49 -2.14 -22.01
CA VAL A 23 -5.60 -3.02 -22.37
C VAL A 23 -6.70 -2.16 -23.01
N PRO A 24 -7.36 -2.62 -24.09
CA PRO A 24 -8.49 -1.90 -24.67
C PRO A 24 -9.62 -1.69 -23.66
N GLY A 25 -10.41 -0.64 -23.89
CA GLY A 25 -11.53 -0.27 -23.03
C GLY A 25 -11.13 0.67 -21.88
N PHE A 26 -12.08 1.48 -21.42
CA PHE A 26 -11.93 2.28 -20.21
C PHE A 26 -12.59 1.55 -19.04
N LYS A 27 -12.08 1.78 -17.83
CA LYS A 27 -12.63 1.18 -16.60
C LYS A 27 -13.58 2.17 -15.95
N ILE A 28 -14.71 1.66 -15.47
CA ILE A 28 -15.62 2.37 -14.55
C ILE A 28 -15.89 1.49 -13.32
N GLY A 29 -16.07 2.12 -12.16
CA GLY A 29 -16.53 1.45 -10.95
C GLY A 29 -17.45 2.38 -10.16
N LYS A 30 -18.41 1.79 -9.45
CA LYS A 30 -19.32 2.50 -8.54
C LYS A 30 -18.85 2.34 -7.10
N TYR A 31 -18.83 3.44 -6.34
CA TYR A 31 -18.57 3.37 -4.90
C TYR A 31 -19.77 2.73 -4.19
N HIS A 32 -19.50 1.87 -3.20
CA HIS A 32 -20.52 1.18 -2.40
C HIS A 32 -21.61 0.51 -3.28
N HIS A 33 -21.18 -0.21 -4.33
CA HIS A 33 -22.12 -0.93 -5.20
C HIS A 33 -23.08 -1.78 -4.36
N LEU A 34 -24.37 -1.77 -4.74
CA LEU A 34 -25.48 -2.49 -4.09
C LEU A 34 -25.60 -2.35 -2.56
N GLU A 35 -24.79 -1.50 -1.94
CA GLU A 35 -24.57 -1.40 -0.51
C GLU A 35 -24.44 -2.74 0.23
N GLU A 36 -23.90 -3.78 -0.44
CA GLU A 36 -23.72 -5.09 0.18
C GLU A 36 -22.75 -5.01 1.37
N ARG A 37 -23.12 -5.66 2.48
CA ARG A 37 -22.33 -5.71 3.71
C ARG A 37 -22.30 -7.14 4.22
N GLY A 38 -21.15 -7.56 4.74
CA GLY A 38 -21.00 -8.91 5.27
C GLY A 38 -19.57 -9.21 5.69
N HIS A 39 -19.38 -10.42 6.21
CA HIS A 39 -18.06 -10.95 6.49
C HIS A 39 -17.28 -11.13 5.18
N PRO A 40 -15.98 -10.77 5.10
CA PRO A 40 -15.21 -10.85 3.85
C PRO A 40 -15.18 -12.26 3.24
N ASP A 41 -15.24 -13.30 4.07
CA ASP A 41 -15.25 -14.71 3.62
C ASP A 41 -16.63 -15.17 3.11
N ALA A 42 -17.69 -14.44 3.43
CA ALA A 42 -19.07 -14.78 3.03
C ALA A 42 -19.59 -13.87 1.90
N LEU A 43 -18.91 -12.75 1.62
CA LEU A 43 -19.29 -11.85 0.54
C LEU A 43 -19.06 -12.51 -0.82
N ARG A 44 -20.10 -12.46 -1.66
CA ARG A 44 -20.06 -12.96 -3.04
C ARG A 44 -18.93 -12.25 -3.81
N ARG A 45 -18.09 -13.04 -4.49
CA ARG A 45 -17.05 -12.52 -5.39
C ARG A 45 -17.44 -12.65 -6.86
N ASP A 46 -18.37 -13.54 -7.17
CA ASP A 46 -18.94 -13.67 -8.50
C ASP A 46 -19.77 -12.44 -8.85
N VAL A 47 -19.68 -12.06 -10.12
CA VAL A 47 -20.40 -10.92 -10.69
C VAL A 47 -21.65 -11.40 -11.39
N VAL A 48 -22.76 -10.69 -11.21
CA VAL A 48 -24.07 -10.98 -11.77
C VAL A 48 -24.52 -9.87 -12.72
N ALA A 49 -25.59 -10.11 -13.48
CA ALA A 49 -26.09 -9.15 -14.46
C ALA A 49 -26.47 -7.79 -13.84
N GLU A 50 -26.94 -7.77 -12.59
CA GLU A 50 -27.25 -6.55 -11.85
C GLU A 50 -26.01 -5.66 -11.60
N ASP A 51 -24.85 -6.28 -11.35
CA ASP A 51 -23.58 -5.56 -11.16
C ASP A 51 -23.17 -4.81 -12.43
N GLU A 52 -23.46 -5.40 -13.59
CA GLU A 52 -23.20 -4.81 -14.90
C GLU A 52 -24.19 -3.68 -15.21
N GLU A 53 -25.49 -3.91 -15.00
CA GLU A 53 -26.56 -3.00 -15.39
C GLU A 53 -26.41 -1.62 -14.74
N ILE A 54 -26.05 -1.59 -13.46
CA ILE A 54 -25.83 -0.33 -12.72
C ILE A 54 -24.69 0.50 -13.33
N LEU A 55 -23.63 -0.17 -13.81
CA LEU A 55 -22.54 0.52 -14.50
C LEU A 55 -22.97 0.96 -15.90
N ARG A 56 -23.74 0.12 -16.61
CA ARG A 56 -24.24 0.41 -17.95
C ARG A 56 -25.14 1.63 -18.00
N GLU A 57 -26.02 1.82 -17.03
CA GLU A 57 -26.87 3.01 -16.95
C GLU A 57 -26.03 4.30 -16.96
N CYS A 58 -25.00 4.35 -16.12
CA CYS A 58 -24.07 5.47 -16.03
C CYS A 58 -23.27 5.66 -17.33
N VAL A 59 -22.73 4.57 -17.89
CA VAL A 59 -21.96 4.63 -19.15
C VAL A 59 -22.81 5.11 -20.32
N ALA A 60 -24.02 4.57 -20.48
CA ALA A 60 -24.91 4.96 -21.57
C ALA A 60 -25.30 6.45 -21.50
N ARG A 61 -25.48 6.98 -20.29
CA ARG A 61 -25.89 8.38 -20.06
C ARG A 61 -24.74 9.37 -20.22
N TYR A 62 -23.59 9.10 -19.60
CA TYR A 62 -22.49 10.08 -19.51
C TYR A 62 -21.32 9.80 -20.46
N PHE A 63 -21.20 8.57 -20.96
CA PHE A 63 -20.11 8.13 -21.84
C PHE A 63 -20.64 7.32 -23.04
N PRO A 64 -21.60 7.83 -23.83
CA PRO A 64 -22.30 7.02 -24.84
C PRO A 64 -21.36 6.45 -25.91
N ALA A 65 -20.28 7.17 -26.25
CA ALA A 65 -19.25 6.68 -27.18
C ALA A 65 -18.45 5.48 -26.65
N ALA A 66 -18.53 5.21 -25.35
CA ALA A 66 -17.86 4.11 -24.67
C ALA A 66 -18.82 3.00 -24.19
N ALA A 67 -20.11 3.06 -24.56
CA ALA A 67 -21.15 2.09 -24.21
C ALA A 67 -21.07 0.80 -25.05
N GLY A 68 -19.86 0.24 -25.20
CA GLY A 68 -19.61 -0.99 -25.92
C GLY A 68 -19.88 -2.27 -25.11
N PRO A 69 -19.48 -3.44 -25.66
CA PRO A 69 -19.49 -4.70 -24.94
C PRO A 69 -18.63 -4.65 -23.67
N VAL A 70 -19.06 -5.33 -22.61
CA VAL A 70 -18.25 -5.45 -21.39
C VAL A 70 -17.13 -6.44 -21.65
N MET A 71 -15.89 -6.01 -21.42
CA MET A 71 -14.71 -6.84 -21.59
C MET A 71 -14.42 -7.70 -20.36
N THR A 72 -14.64 -7.14 -19.17
CA THR A 72 -14.37 -7.79 -17.89
C THR A 72 -15.16 -7.09 -16.79
N LEU A 73 -15.68 -7.88 -15.86
CA LEU A 73 -16.36 -7.40 -14.66
C LEU A 73 -15.69 -8.02 -13.42
N LYS A 74 -15.55 -7.23 -12.36
CA LYS A 74 -14.89 -7.62 -11.12
C LYS A 74 -15.59 -7.00 -9.92
N SER A 75 -15.74 -7.79 -8.86
CA SER A 75 -16.11 -7.31 -7.53
C SER A 75 -14.86 -6.98 -6.71
N CYS A 76 -14.97 -6.00 -5.82
CA CYS A 76 -13.94 -5.61 -4.87
C CYS A 76 -14.63 -5.24 -3.55
N MET A 77 -13.89 -5.28 -2.44
CA MET A 77 -14.42 -4.94 -1.13
C MET A 77 -13.80 -3.66 -0.58
N PHE A 78 -14.60 -2.91 0.18
CA PHE A 78 -14.10 -1.84 1.04
C PHE A 78 -14.27 -2.24 2.50
N THR A 79 -13.21 -2.03 3.29
CA THR A 79 -13.30 -1.99 4.75
C THR A 79 -13.42 -0.53 5.17
N ASN A 80 -14.56 -0.16 5.74
CA ASN A 80 -14.89 1.24 6.04
C ASN A 80 -14.87 1.50 7.55
N ALA A 81 -14.27 2.61 7.96
CA ALA A 81 -14.45 3.16 9.30
C ALA A 81 -15.76 3.97 9.33
N PRO A 82 -16.39 4.16 10.50
CA PRO A 82 -17.64 4.93 10.61
C PRO A 82 -17.56 6.35 10.04
N ASP A 83 -16.38 6.97 10.08
CA ASP A 83 -16.10 8.33 9.59
C ASP A 83 -15.43 8.38 8.21
N GLY A 84 -15.18 7.22 7.59
CA GLY A 84 -14.50 7.12 6.29
C GLY A 84 -13.01 7.49 6.30
N HIS A 85 -12.41 7.75 7.47
CA HIS A 85 -10.97 8.01 7.61
C HIS A 85 -10.19 6.71 7.85
N PHE A 86 -8.88 6.76 7.65
CA PHE A 86 -8.00 5.63 7.94
C PHE A 86 -7.93 5.37 9.45
N ILE A 87 -7.53 4.16 9.81
CA ILE A 87 -7.07 3.85 11.16
C ILE A 87 -5.60 3.47 11.03
N ILE A 88 -4.71 4.26 11.61
CA ILE A 88 -3.26 4.03 11.60
C ILE A 88 -2.75 4.35 13.00
N ASP A 89 -2.27 3.34 13.72
CA ASP A 89 -1.95 3.50 15.14
C ASP A 89 -1.01 2.39 15.66
N LEU A 90 -0.61 2.52 16.93
CA LEU A 90 -0.03 1.46 17.74
C LEU A 90 -1.13 0.80 18.59
N HIS A 91 -0.99 -0.49 18.88
CA HIS A 91 -1.93 -1.18 19.75
C HIS A 91 -1.78 -0.68 21.19
N PRO A 92 -2.86 -0.28 21.88
CA PRO A 92 -2.78 0.37 23.20
C PRO A 92 -2.14 -0.53 24.27
N GLU A 93 -2.35 -1.84 24.18
CA GLU A 93 -1.80 -2.82 25.13
C GLU A 93 -0.51 -3.50 24.63
N HIS A 94 -0.15 -3.31 23.35
CA HIS A 94 0.95 -4.03 22.69
C HIS A 94 1.78 -3.05 21.84
N PRO A 95 2.67 -2.26 22.46
CA PRO A 95 3.40 -1.18 21.77
C PRO A 95 4.39 -1.65 20.70
N GLN A 96 4.61 -2.95 20.55
CA GLN A 96 5.34 -3.58 19.45
C GLN A 96 4.48 -3.86 18.20
N VAL A 97 3.17 -3.59 18.27
CA VAL A 97 2.22 -3.83 17.19
C VAL A 97 1.77 -2.48 16.63
N SER A 98 2.20 -2.16 15.41
CA SER A 98 1.59 -1.12 14.58
C SER A 98 0.56 -1.73 13.65
N TYR A 99 -0.48 -0.96 13.31
CA TYR A 99 -1.52 -1.42 12.39
C TYR A 99 -2.04 -0.29 11.52
N ALA A 100 -2.47 -0.66 10.32
CA ALA A 100 -3.29 0.19 9.47
C ALA A 100 -4.53 -0.60 9.02
N SER A 101 -5.71 0.01 9.11
CA SER A 101 -6.95 -0.59 8.64
C SER A 101 -7.97 0.47 8.22
N ALA A 102 -9.07 -0.01 7.65
CA ALA A 102 -10.21 0.77 7.19
C ALA A 102 -9.84 1.91 6.23
N CYS A 103 -9.21 1.55 5.11
CA CYS A 103 -8.86 2.47 4.03
C CYS A 103 -10.07 3.10 3.29
N SER A 104 -11.30 2.68 3.64
CA SER A 104 -12.58 3.26 3.22
C SER A 104 -12.72 3.47 1.71
N GLY A 105 -12.14 2.55 0.94
CA GLY A 105 -12.17 2.56 -0.53
C GLY A 105 -11.27 3.60 -1.22
N HIS A 106 -10.38 4.27 -0.48
CA HIS A 106 -9.56 5.36 -1.03
C HIS A 106 -8.08 5.33 -0.61
N GLY A 107 -7.65 4.31 0.13
CA GLY A 107 -6.29 4.18 0.67
C GLY A 107 -5.20 3.84 -0.35
N PHE A 108 -5.52 3.26 -1.52
CA PHE A 108 -4.49 2.78 -2.47
C PHE A 108 -3.50 3.89 -2.89
N LYS A 109 -4.00 5.11 -3.14
CA LYS A 109 -3.16 6.25 -3.53
C LYS A 109 -2.16 6.69 -2.45
N PHE A 110 -2.37 6.27 -1.20
CA PHE A 110 -1.52 6.56 -0.05
C PHE A 110 -0.68 5.35 0.36
N GLY A 111 -0.73 4.23 -0.36
CA GLY A 111 -0.06 2.98 0.04
C GLY A 111 1.45 3.15 0.30
N SER A 112 2.13 3.98 -0.49
CA SER A 112 3.55 4.30 -0.29
C SER A 112 3.81 5.00 1.05
N VAL A 113 3.09 6.09 1.33
CA VAL A 113 3.27 6.86 2.57
C VAL A 113 2.75 6.11 3.79
N ILE A 114 1.69 5.32 3.68
CA ILE A 114 1.21 4.44 4.75
C ILE A 114 2.27 3.38 5.08
N GLY A 115 2.93 2.81 4.06
CA GLY A 115 4.04 1.87 4.26
C GLY A 115 5.20 2.51 5.01
N GLU A 116 5.57 3.75 4.65
CA GLU A 116 6.59 4.52 5.37
C GLU A 116 6.20 4.77 6.84
N ILE A 117 4.96 5.21 7.08
CA ILE A 117 4.42 5.44 8.43
C ILE A 117 4.48 4.15 9.26
N LEU A 118 4.05 3.02 8.71
CA LEU A 118 4.04 1.74 9.42
C LEU A 118 5.45 1.25 9.73
N ALA A 119 6.41 1.47 8.83
CA ALA A 119 7.82 1.15 9.07
C ALA A 119 8.39 2.00 10.21
N ASP A 120 8.12 3.30 10.21
CA ASP A 120 8.50 4.23 11.27
C ASP A 120 7.88 3.83 12.62
N LEU A 121 6.57 3.54 12.66
CA LEU A 121 5.88 3.12 13.87
C LEU A 121 6.42 1.79 14.41
N ALA A 122 6.72 0.83 13.53
CA ALA A 122 7.28 -0.46 13.94
C ALA A 122 8.71 -0.32 14.52
N GLN A 123 9.54 0.54 13.92
CA GLN A 123 10.95 0.68 14.29
C GLN A 123 11.17 1.67 15.45
N TYR A 124 10.44 2.77 15.45
CA TYR A 124 10.69 3.93 16.32
C TYR A 124 9.51 4.28 17.23
N ARG A 125 8.35 3.66 17.04
CA ARG A 125 7.09 3.98 17.75
C ARG A 125 6.60 5.42 17.56
N GLN A 126 7.10 6.08 16.53
CA GLN A 126 6.74 7.43 16.13
C GLN A 126 6.98 7.55 14.63
N THR A 127 6.30 8.48 13.98
CA THR A 127 6.54 8.83 12.57
C THR A 127 6.64 10.35 12.43
N ARG A 128 7.30 10.79 11.37
CA ARG A 128 7.36 12.20 10.98
C ARG A 128 6.06 12.76 10.41
N HIS A 129 5.13 11.90 10.00
CA HIS A 129 3.84 12.30 9.43
C HIS A 129 2.83 12.59 10.54
N ASN A 130 2.02 13.64 10.40
CA ASN A 130 0.89 13.85 11.30
C ASN A 130 -0.20 12.81 10.98
N ILE A 131 -0.46 11.92 11.94
CA ILE A 131 -1.49 10.87 11.84
C ILE A 131 -2.60 11.02 12.89
N ASP A 132 -2.74 12.18 13.54
CA ASP A 132 -3.67 12.40 14.65
C ASP A 132 -5.12 12.07 14.27
N LEU A 133 -5.51 12.45 13.05
CA LEU A 133 -6.82 12.15 12.46
C LEU A 133 -7.08 10.65 12.31
N PHE A 134 -6.03 9.82 12.22
CA PHE A 134 -6.13 8.39 11.94
C PHE A 134 -5.98 7.52 13.18
N THR A 135 -5.81 8.12 14.35
CA THR A 135 -5.71 7.39 15.62
C THR A 135 -7.03 6.70 15.96
N HIS A 136 -6.96 5.52 16.59
CA HIS A 136 -8.16 4.83 17.08
C HIS A 136 -8.84 5.61 18.21
N ALA A 137 -8.04 6.38 18.95
CA ALA A 137 -8.44 7.27 20.03
C ALA A 137 -9.63 8.19 19.69
N ARG A 138 -9.79 8.61 18.43
CA ARG A 138 -10.91 9.46 18.01
C ARG A 138 -12.29 8.81 18.22
N PHE A 139 -12.34 7.48 18.32
CA PHE A 139 -13.56 6.74 18.64
C PHE A 139 -13.72 6.45 20.15
N GLN A 140 -12.70 6.78 20.96
CA GLN A 140 -12.64 6.52 22.40
C GLN A 140 -12.51 7.79 23.25
N GLY A 141 -12.38 8.97 22.63
CA GLY A 141 -12.36 10.27 23.30
C GLY A 141 -11.03 10.70 23.95
N GLN A 142 -9.90 10.04 23.66
CA GLN A 142 -8.58 10.43 24.19
C GLN A 142 -7.43 10.20 23.20
N SER A 143 -7.03 11.22 22.45
CA SER A 143 -5.83 11.15 21.61
C SER A 143 -4.59 11.54 22.42
N ALA A 144 -3.63 10.63 22.53
CA ALA A 144 -2.30 10.92 23.06
C ALA A 144 -1.25 10.23 22.19
N HIS A 145 -0.79 10.90 21.13
CA HIS A 145 0.45 10.53 20.45
C HIS A 145 1.33 11.76 20.28
N GLY A 146 2.60 11.60 20.65
CA GLY A 146 3.60 12.66 20.62
C GLY A 146 3.94 13.02 19.19
N PHE A 147 3.58 14.23 18.79
CA PHE A 147 4.02 14.85 17.55
C PHE A 147 5.50 15.25 17.67
N SER A 148 6.34 14.81 16.72
CA SER A 148 7.70 15.36 16.55
C SER A 148 7.74 16.20 15.28
N GLY A 149 7.23 17.43 15.37
CA GLY A 149 7.33 18.40 14.29
C GLY A 149 8.09 19.65 14.72
N GLU A 150 9.41 19.56 14.69
CA GLU A 150 10.16 20.29 13.66
C GLU A 150 10.91 19.23 12.85
N HIS A 151 11.06 19.41 11.54
CA HIS A 151 11.73 18.44 10.64
C HIS A 151 13.09 17.99 11.21
N GLY A 152 13.10 16.86 11.92
CA GLY A 152 14.17 16.49 12.83
C GLY A 152 14.30 14.98 12.93
N ALA A 153 15.54 14.51 12.91
CA ALA A 153 15.93 13.12 12.74
C ALA A 153 15.17 12.15 13.66
N LEU A 154 14.67 11.05 13.06
CA LEU A 154 14.14 9.89 13.79
C LEU A 154 15.23 9.38 14.74
N THR A 155 15.06 9.55 16.05
CA THR A 155 15.97 8.99 17.05
C THR A 155 15.65 7.51 17.23
N PRO A 156 16.55 6.58 16.88
CA PRO A 156 16.28 5.16 17.06
C PRO A 156 16.29 4.79 18.54
N ILE A 157 15.30 4.02 19.00
CA ILE A 157 15.21 3.51 20.37
C ILE A 157 16.28 2.46 20.75
N TYR A 158 17.35 2.30 19.94
CA TYR A 158 18.45 1.38 20.28
C TYR A 158 19.35 1.90 21.42
N GLU A 159 19.36 3.19 21.73
CA GLU A 159 20.28 3.76 22.73
C GLU A 159 19.94 3.39 24.20
N THR A 160 18.70 3.02 24.49
CA THR A 160 18.28 2.57 25.83
C THR A 160 18.43 1.06 26.03
N ALA A 161 18.49 0.26 24.97
CA ALA A 161 18.59 -1.20 25.06
C ALA A 161 20.04 -1.69 25.27
N VAL A 162 21.02 -1.04 24.63
CA VAL A 162 22.43 -1.50 24.67
C VAL A 162 23.06 -1.29 26.07
N ARG A 163 22.64 -0.27 26.83
CA ARG A 163 23.18 -0.01 28.18
C ARG A 163 22.79 -1.05 29.24
N LYS A 164 21.69 -1.79 29.07
CA LYS A 164 21.27 -2.82 30.04
C LYS A 164 21.98 -4.16 29.84
N HIS A 165 22.30 -4.54 28.60
CA HIS A 165 23.06 -5.77 28.34
C HIS A 165 24.58 -5.58 28.53
N ALA A 166 25.15 -4.43 28.13
CA ALA A 166 26.57 -4.16 28.33
C ALA A 166 26.97 -4.06 29.82
N LYS A 167 26.06 -3.63 30.72
CA LYS A 167 26.32 -3.63 32.17
C LYS A 167 26.24 -5.01 32.83
N ARG A 168 25.60 -6.00 32.20
CA ARG A 168 25.50 -7.37 32.73
C ARG A 168 26.70 -8.23 32.34
N GLU A 169 27.34 -7.96 31.20
CA GLU A 169 28.56 -8.67 30.77
C GLU A 169 29.83 -8.11 31.42
N GLN A 170 29.88 -6.82 31.75
CA GLN A 170 31.03 -6.20 32.43
C GLN A 170 31.25 -6.66 33.89
N HIS A 171 30.35 -7.45 34.48
CA HIS A 171 30.52 -8.02 35.83
C HIS A 171 31.00 -9.49 35.85
N MET A 172 31.24 -10.14 34.70
CA MET A 172 31.53 -11.59 34.67
C MET A 172 32.81 -12.06 33.97
N SER A 173 33.72 -11.22 33.49
CA SER A 173 35.01 -11.76 33.03
C SER A 173 36.19 -10.80 33.16
N ALA A 174 36.90 -10.91 34.29
CA ALA A 174 38.31 -10.51 34.39
C ALA A 174 39.16 -11.78 34.47
N SER A 175 39.73 -12.21 33.33
CA SER A 175 40.97 -13.00 33.28
C SER A 175 41.60 -12.90 31.89
N PRO A 176 42.90 -12.60 31.76
CA PRO A 176 43.52 -12.34 30.47
C PRO A 176 44.17 -13.62 29.91
N VAL A 177 43.93 -13.93 28.62
CA VAL A 177 44.79 -14.86 27.87
C VAL A 177 45.15 -14.26 26.50
N ARG A 178 46.40 -14.52 26.12
CA ARG A 178 47.28 -13.92 25.10
C ARG A 178 46.75 -13.77 23.66
N ARG A 179 47.23 -12.70 23.01
CA ARG A 179 47.27 -12.47 21.55
C ARG A 179 48.14 -13.52 20.83
N THR A 180 47.69 -13.93 19.64
CA THR A 180 48.57 -14.23 18.50
C THR A 180 47.99 -13.57 17.24
N SER A 181 48.87 -12.89 16.49
CA SER A 181 48.64 -12.26 15.17
C SER A 181 48.39 -13.31 14.09
N HIS A 182 47.88 -12.94 12.91
CA HIS A 182 48.37 -13.30 11.55
C HIS A 182 47.67 -12.42 10.49
N SER A 183 48.26 -12.35 9.30
CA SER A 183 48.43 -11.22 8.37
C SER A 183 47.32 -10.91 7.34
N HIS A 184 47.34 -9.65 6.89
CA HIS A 184 46.66 -9.05 5.73
C HIS A 184 47.03 -9.68 4.38
N THR A 185 46.10 -9.64 3.42
CA THR A 185 46.42 -9.43 1.99
C THR A 185 45.28 -8.68 1.30
N GLU A 186 45.59 -7.51 0.72
CA GLU A 186 44.74 -6.72 -0.18
C GLU A 186 45.09 -7.07 -1.64
N ILE A 187 44.12 -6.97 -2.56
CA ILE A 187 44.38 -6.85 -4.01
C ILE A 187 43.49 -5.73 -4.59
N HIS A 188 44.15 -4.81 -5.29
CA HIS A 188 43.65 -3.60 -5.95
C HIS A 188 43.10 -3.83 -7.38
N GLY A 189 42.10 -3.01 -7.77
CA GLY A 189 41.92 -2.27 -9.06
C GLY A 189 41.73 -3.05 -10.38
N ALA A 190 41.09 -2.57 -11.45
CA ALA A 190 40.31 -1.37 -11.80
C ALA A 190 39.62 -1.65 -13.20
N PRO A 191 39.04 -0.69 -13.96
CA PRO A 191 37.76 -0.79 -14.70
C PRO A 191 37.90 -1.09 -16.22
N TYR A 192 36.80 -1.24 -17.01
CA TYR A 192 36.73 -0.81 -18.43
C TYR A 192 35.32 -0.92 -19.10
N TYR A 193 34.86 0.23 -19.61
CA TYR A 193 34.10 0.61 -20.82
C TYR A 193 32.80 -0.04 -21.36
N GLU A 194 32.00 0.93 -21.83
CA GLU A 194 30.76 0.98 -22.62
C GLU A 194 30.90 0.49 -24.07
N GLN A 195 29.87 -0.19 -24.61
CA GLN A 195 29.61 -0.30 -26.05
C GLN A 195 28.11 -0.47 -26.35
N GLN A 196 27.55 0.51 -27.06
CA GLN A 196 26.27 0.43 -27.77
C GLN A 196 26.32 -0.64 -28.86
N THR A 197 25.22 -1.34 -29.12
CA THR A 197 24.47 -1.29 -30.39
C THR A 197 23.29 -2.27 -30.43
N SER A 198 22.14 -1.73 -30.83
CA SER A 198 20.97 -2.35 -31.48
C SER A 198 20.90 -3.88 -31.61
N ARG A 199 19.78 -4.47 -31.17
CA ARG A 199 19.13 -5.58 -31.90
C ARG A 199 17.65 -5.73 -31.53
N THR A 200 16.82 -5.35 -32.49
CA THR A 200 15.58 -6.02 -32.95
C THR A 200 14.47 -6.32 -31.94
N TYR A 201 13.38 -5.55 -32.05
CA TYR A 201 12.02 -5.99 -31.73
C TYR A 201 11.73 -7.29 -32.50
N GLY A 202 11.65 -8.40 -31.76
CA GLY A 202 11.07 -9.66 -32.23
C GLY A 202 9.76 -9.89 -31.48
N GLU A 203 8.64 -9.88 -32.21
CA GLU A 203 7.33 -10.27 -31.73
C GLU A 203 7.28 -11.77 -31.38
N GLN A 204 6.62 -12.11 -30.26
CA GLN A 204 5.88 -13.35 -29.90
C GLN A 204 5.21 -13.13 -28.50
N PRO A 205 4.05 -13.75 -28.18
CA PRO A 205 2.75 -13.08 -28.18
C PRO A 205 2.26 -12.54 -26.82
N SER A 206 1.40 -11.51 -26.94
CA SER A 206 0.73 -10.73 -25.90
C SER A 206 -0.05 -11.54 -24.85
N GLU A 207 -0.50 -12.76 -25.15
CA GLU A 207 -1.35 -13.53 -24.25
C GLU A 207 -0.64 -14.00 -22.98
N GLN A 208 0.62 -14.42 -23.07
CA GLN A 208 1.35 -14.95 -21.92
C GLN A 208 1.70 -13.83 -20.94
N ARG A 209 2.00 -12.63 -21.48
CA ARG A 209 2.18 -11.40 -20.71
C ARG A 209 0.88 -10.95 -20.06
N MET A 210 -0.24 -11.00 -20.79
CA MET A 210 -1.57 -10.71 -20.26
C MET A 210 -1.99 -11.68 -19.15
N ARG A 211 -1.71 -12.98 -19.29
CA ARG A 211 -1.97 -13.98 -18.24
C ARG A 211 -1.12 -13.72 -17.01
N GLN A 212 0.17 -13.46 -17.17
CA GLN A 212 1.08 -13.18 -16.06
C GLN A 212 0.72 -11.88 -15.32
N GLN A 213 0.25 -10.87 -16.05
CA GLN A 213 -0.23 -9.61 -15.46
C GLN A 213 -1.58 -9.79 -14.76
N ALA A 214 -2.50 -10.59 -15.34
CA ALA A 214 -3.75 -10.97 -14.70
C ALA A 214 -3.54 -11.82 -13.44
N GLU A 215 -2.54 -12.71 -13.44
CA GLU A 215 -2.12 -13.49 -12.27
C GLU A 215 -1.46 -12.62 -11.21
N THR A 216 -0.62 -11.66 -11.61
CA THR A 216 -0.02 -10.68 -10.68
C THR A 216 -1.11 -9.84 -10.01
N ILE A 217 -2.11 -9.39 -10.77
CA ILE A 217 -3.27 -8.69 -10.21
C ILE A 217 -4.05 -9.63 -9.28
N ARG A 218 -4.35 -10.88 -9.69
CA ARG A 218 -5.00 -11.87 -8.82
C ARG A 218 -4.21 -12.23 -7.56
N SER A 219 -2.89 -12.12 -7.55
CA SER A 219 -2.07 -12.39 -6.36
C SER A 219 -2.08 -11.24 -5.33
N VAL A 220 -2.58 -10.07 -5.73
CA VAL A 220 -2.71 -8.88 -4.89
C VAL A 220 -4.16 -8.73 -4.37
N TRP A 221 -5.09 -9.60 -4.78
CA TRP A 221 -6.54 -9.56 -4.46
C TRP A 221 -7.08 -10.91 -4.02
#